data_AF-A0A7X3KB49-F1
#
_entry.id   AF-A0A7X3KB49-F1
#
_cell.length_a   1.000
_cell.length_b   1.000
_cell.length_c   1.000
_cell.angle_alpha   90.00
_cell.angle_beta   90.00
_cell.angle_gamma   90.00
#
_symmetry.space_group_name_H-M   'P 1'
#
loop_
_entity.id
_entity.type
_entity.pdbx_description
1 polymer ?
#
loop_
_entity_poly.entity_id
_entity_poly.type
_entity_poly.pdbx_seq_one_letter_code
_entity_poly.pdbx_strand_id
1 'polypeptide(L)' 'MGNVIKTFRCKETQEIYYIGETYKGGRTEELTALGFLSDELSSLKLDELRAKLDERGIEYNPKAKKQELLDLLS' A
#
# COMPACT_ATOMS: atom_id res chain seq x y z
N MET A 1 -7.24 -3.36 -2.97
CA MET A 1 -6.51 -3.04 -4.22
C MET A 1 -5.01 -3.15 -3.93
N GLY A 2 -4.13 -2.99 -4.93
CA GLY A 2 -2.69 -2.89 -4.69
C GLY A 2 -2.11 -1.67 -5.39
N ASN A 3 -1.29 -0.88 -4.71
CA ASN A 3 -0.59 0.23 -5.34
C ASN A 3 0.64 -0.28 -6.07
N VAL A 4 0.77 0.10 -7.33
CA VAL A 4 1.88 -0.30 -8.20
C VAL A 4 3.12 0.42 -7.72
N ILE A 5 4.07 -0.33 -7.17
CA ILE A 5 5.37 0.20 -6.73
C ILE A 5 6.48 -0.07 -7.74
N LYS A 6 6.20 -0.92 -8.74
CA LYS A 6 7.11 -1.24 -9.82
C LYS A 6 6.32 -1.43 -11.10
N THR A 7 6.73 -0.77 -12.18
CA THR A 7 6.05 -0.88 -13.46
C THR A 7 5.97 -2.33 -13.91
N PHE A 8 4.76 -2.80 -14.22
CA PHE A 8 4.56 -4.14 -14.77
C PHE A 8 3.48 -4.13 -15.83
N ARG A 9 3.59 -5.08 -16.75
CA ARG A 9 2.54 -5.35 -17.73
C ARG A 9 1.63 -6.42 -17.18
N CYS A 10 0.36 -6.10 -16.98
CA CYS A 10 -0.62 -7.10 -16.61
C CYS A 10 -0.83 -8.06 -17.79
N LYS A 11 -0.63 -9.36 -17.60
CA LYS A 11 -0.85 -10.35 -18.67
C LYS A 11 -2.32 -10.53 -19.02
N GLU A 12 -3.22 -10.20 -18.09
CA GLU A 12 -4.65 -10.46 -18.20
C GLU A 12 -5.37 -9.36 -18.98
N THR A 13 -5.10 -8.09 -18.64
CA THR A 13 -5.66 -6.94 -19.36
C THR A 13 -4.75 -6.42 -20.47
N GLN A 14 -3.53 -6.95 -20.58
CA GLN A 14 -2.43 -6.45 -21.43
C GLN A 14 -2.01 -4.99 -21.17
N GLU A 15 -2.61 -4.33 -20.19
CA GLU A 15 -2.30 -2.95 -19.79
C GLU A 15 -0.97 -2.88 -19.06
N ILE A 16 -0.31 -1.74 -19.21
CA ILE A 16 0.92 -1.40 -18.51
C ILE A 16 0.51 -0.52 -17.33
N TYR A 17 0.81 -0.99 -16.12
CA TYR A 17 0.58 -0.24 -14.89
C TYR A 17 1.88 0.44 -14.47
N TYR A 18 1.82 1.75 -14.28
CA TYR A 18 2.97 2.55 -13.87
C TYR A 18 3.06 2.71 -12.35
N ILE A 19 4.26 3.04 -11.87
CA ILE A 19 4.49 3.31 -10.44
C ILE A 19 3.57 4.45 -9.99
N GLY A 20 2.81 4.22 -8.93
CA GLY A 20 1.80 5.15 -8.41
C GLY A 20 0.38 4.90 -8.92
N GLU A 21 0.18 3.97 -9.86
CA GLU A 21 -1.16 3.56 -10.27
C GLU A 21 -1.77 2.52 -9.33
N THR A 22 -3.08 2.50 -9.25
CA THR A 22 -3.81 1.53 -8.42
C THR A 22 -4.23 0.34 -9.27
N TYR A 23 -3.66 -0.82 -8.99
CA TYR A 23 -4.08 -2.08 -9.60
C TYR A 23 -5.28 -2.67 -8.87
N LYS A 24 -6.36 -2.92 -9.61
CA LYS A 24 -7.64 -3.44 -9.11
C LYS A 24 -7.95 -4.86 -9.58
N GLY A 25 -7.02 -5.52 -10.28
CA GLY A 25 -7.25 -6.86 -10.83
C GLY A 25 -7.13 -7.97 -9.78
N GLY A 26 -7.53 -9.19 -10.16
CA GLY A 26 -7.58 -10.35 -9.25
C GLY A 26 -6.23 -10.92 -8.83
N ARG A 27 -5.11 -10.45 -9.41
CA ARG A 27 -3.75 -10.92 -9.10
C ARG A 27 -3.01 -10.07 -8.09
N THR A 28 -3.73 -9.30 -7.26
CA THR A 28 -3.12 -8.43 -6.26
C THR A 28 -2.16 -9.19 -5.34
N GLU A 29 -2.53 -10.39 -4.88
CA GLU A 29 -1.71 -11.20 -3.97
C GLU A 29 -0.40 -11.69 -4.62
N GLU A 30 -0.48 -12.21 -5.85
CA GLU A 30 0.69 -12.69 -6.60
C GLU A 30 1.65 -11.53 -6.90
N LEU A 31 1.12 -10.40 -7.34
CA LEU A 31 1.92 -9.22 -7.67
C LEU A 31 2.47 -8.54 -6.41
N THR A 32 1.77 -8.58 -5.28
CA THR A 32 2.28 -8.12 -3.97
C THR A 32 3.42 -9.04 -3.50
N ALA A 33 3.26 -10.36 -3.61
CA ALA A 33 4.30 -11.33 -3.25
C ALA A 33 5.55 -11.20 -4.14
N LEU A 34 5.36 -10.85 -5.42
CA LEU A 34 6.45 -10.56 -6.36
C LEU A 34 7.05 -9.16 -6.18
N GLY A 35 6.51 -8.32 -5.29
CA GLY A 35 6.98 -6.96 -5.03
C GLY A 35 6.65 -5.95 -6.13
N PHE A 36 5.67 -6.24 -6.98
CA PHE A 36 5.14 -5.30 -7.98
C PHE A 36 4.05 -4.40 -7.40
N LEU A 37 3.28 -4.93 -6.46
CA LEU A 37 2.27 -4.19 -5.72
C LEU A 37 2.68 -4.06 -4.26
N SER A 38 2.27 -2.97 -3.65
CA SER A 38 2.31 -2.79 -2.21
C SER A 38 0.88 -2.76 -1.71
N ASP A 39 0.63 -3.53 -0.65
CA ASP A 39 -0.64 -3.50 0.06
C ASP A 39 -0.94 -2.06 0.50
N GLU A 40 -2.18 -1.61 0.33
CA GLU A 40 -2.54 -0.18 0.42
C GLU A 40 -2.10 0.44 1.75
N LEU A 41 -2.12 -0.33 2.84
CA LEU A 41 -1.60 0.05 4.13
C LEU A 41 -0.06 0.16 4.12
N SER A 42 0.62 -0.88 3.62
CA SER A 42 2.09 -0.96 3.52
C SER A 42 2.70 0.10 2.61
N SER A 43 1.91 0.65 1.69
CA SER A 43 2.34 1.68 0.74
C SER A 43 2.13 3.10 1.24
N LEU A 44 1.26 3.32 2.25
CA LEU A 44 1.06 4.64 2.86
C LEU A 44 2.40 5.16 3.38
N LYS A 45 2.68 6.44 3.14
CA LYS A 45 3.84 7.08 3.77
C LYS A 45 3.62 7.14 5.27
N LEU A 46 4.71 7.29 6.01
CA LEU A 46 4.66 7.47 7.46
C LEU A 46 3.73 8.62 7.86
N ASP A 47 3.75 9.73 7.10
CA ASP A 47 2.80 10.85 7.25
C ASP A 47 1.34 10.46 7.01
N GLU A 48 1.05 9.63 6.01
CA GLU A 48 -0.33 9.21 5.70
C GLU A 48 -0.88 8.23 6.74
N LEU A 49 -0.03 7.32 7.24
CA LEU A 49 -0.39 6.43 8.36
C LEU A 49 -0.69 7.25 9.61
N ARG A 50 0.14 8.25 9.90
CA ARG A 50 -0.07 9.19 11.02
C ARG A 50 -1.37 9.97 10.84
N ALA A 51 -1.62 10.52 9.66
CA ALA A 51 -2.84 11.26 9.35
C ALA A 51 -4.09 10.38 9.54
N LYS A 52 -4.05 9.12 9.10
CA LYS A 52 -5.18 8.19 9.33
C LYS A 52 -5.37 7.80 10.79
N LEU A 53 -4.30 7.66 11.56
CA LEU A 53 -4.39 7.40 13.00
C LEU A 53 -4.94 8.61 13.74
N ASP A 54 -4.48 9.81 13.38
CA ASP A 54 -4.97 11.09 13.93
C ASP A 54 -6.46 11.31 13.60
N GLU A 55 -6.87 11.04 12.35
CA GLU A 55 -8.27 11.11 11.91
C GLU A 55 -9.17 10.11 12.66
N ARG A 56 -8.63 8.95 13.04
CA ARG A 56 -9.33 7.96 13.89
C ARG A 56 -9.24 8.27 15.39
N GLY A 57 -8.48 9.30 15.80
CA GLY A 57 -8.22 9.62 17.19
C GLY A 57 -7.41 8.54 17.93
N ILE A 58 -6.64 7.73 17.20
CA ILE A 58 -5.79 6.70 17.76
C ILE A 58 -4.47 7.34 18.18
N GLU A 59 -4.18 7.33 19.49
CA GLU A 59 -2.89 7.78 19.99
C GLU A 59 -1.78 6.86 19.46
N TYR A 60 -0.88 7.43 18.67
CA TYR A 60 0.29 6.75 18.15
C TYR A 60 1.57 7.44 18.63
N ASN A 61 2.64 6.67 18.73
CA ASN A 61 3.92 7.25 19.11
C ASN A 61 4.48 8.04 17.90
N PRO A 62 4.85 9.33 18.02
CA PRO A 62 5.40 10.10 16.89
C PRO A 62 6.78 9.61 16.44
N LYS A 63 7.42 8.71 17.20
CA LYS A 63 8.62 7.96 16.84
C LYS A 63 8.33 6.50 16.42
N ALA A 64 7.07 6.09 16.38
CA ALA A 64 6.68 4.75 15.96
C ALA A 64 7.13 4.48 14.52
N LYS A 65 7.57 3.24 14.27
CA LYS A 65 7.96 2.79 12.94
C LYS A 65 6.73 2.59 12.09
N LYS A 66 6.94 2.55 10.77
CA LYS A 66 5.88 2.31 9.78
C LYS A 66 5.03 1.08 10.11
N GLN A 67 5.65 -0.02 10.55
CA GLN A 67 4.95 -1.24 10.97
C GLN A 67 4.04 -1.05 12.19
N GLU A 68 4.51 -0.35 13.23
CA GLU A 68 3.70 -0.08 14.44
C GLU A 68 2.47 0.77 14.12
N LEU A 69 2.64 1.78 13.27
CA LEU A 69 1.53 2.61 12.79
C LEU A 69 0.55 1.81 11.92
N LEU A 70 1.08 0.85 11.16
CA LEU A 70 0.28 -0.08 10.35
C LEU A 70 -0.58 -0.99 11.22
N ASP A 71 0.03 -1.54 12.26
CA ASP A 71 -0.58 -2.49 13.19
C ASP A 71 -1.74 -1.83 13.95
N LEU A 72 -1.55 -0.58 14.38
CA LEU A 72 -2.62 0.25 14.97
C LEU A 72 -3.78 0.55 14.00
N LEU A 73 -3.53 0.49 12.70
CA LEU A 73 -4.50 0.73 11.63
C LEU A 73 -5.16 -0.56 11.10
N SER A 74 -4.67 -1.72 11.53
CA SER A 74 -5.11 -3.04 11.08
C SER A 74 -6.49 -3.45 11.61
#